data_AF-A0AAE3C4M4-F1
#
_entry.id   AF-A0AAE3C4M4-F1
#
_cell.length_a   1.000
_cell.length_b   1.000
_cell.length_c   1.000
_cell.angle_alpha   90.00
_cell.angle_beta   90.00
_cell.angle_gamma   90.00
#
_symmetry.space_group_name_H-M   'P 1'
#
loop_
_entity.id
_entity.type
_entity.pdbx_description
1 polymer ?
#
loop_
_entity_poly.entity_id
_entity_poly.type
_entity_poly.pdbx_seq_one_letter_code
_entity_poly.pdbx_strand_id
1 'polypeptide(L)'
;MNKVAKWSLVLIGSFFIVSFVANFGGFSEWFELAVQAPYMAFMFYGFYRVLSKGVCREGWKRTSLDVLLLLSLMLFFVGYGLHFAANKVEVTMAENEIMLFMASRVATSPEVLVYLSAIYVPTYYLDEILGHQLVYTGFFGLMVGGILLEAWHREEEKLAVTDYAAIAISSVMFTLIITLATVEGQYAIYALILTAIMASVLATRFKGSIARRPFILLMLLTSIMTAACILLLAAMFFDPISVALHGLTGRVPQPSEPSRILRQFIFFSGAFSDEAKVILTFLT
;
A
#
# COMPACT_ATOMS: atom_id res chain seq x y z
N MET A 1 5.84 -4.93 29.54
CA MET A 1 5.78 -4.84 28.06
C MET A 1 6.33 -3.49 27.62
N ASN A 2 7.27 -3.51 26.66
CA ASN A 2 7.84 -2.34 26.02
C ASN A 2 6.74 -1.43 25.44
N LYS A 3 6.93 -0.11 25.50
CA LYS A 3 5.93 0.85 25.00
C LYS A 3 5.68 0.70 23.50
N VAL A 4 6.72 0.58 22.68
CA VAL A 4 6.55 0.41 21.23
C VAL A 4 5.85 -0.90 20.91
N ALA A 5 6.27 -2.00 21.52
CA ALA A 5 5.62 -3.31 21.30
C ALA A 5 4.14 -3.31 21.74
N LYS A 6 3.82 -2.65 22.86
CA LYS A 6 2.43 -2.49 23.31
C LYS A 6 1.62 -1.66 22.32
N TRP A 7 2.14 -0.50 21.93
CA TRP A 7 1.42 0.42 21.05
C TRP A 7 1.32 -0.10 19.62
N SER A 8 2.30 -0.87 19.13
CA SER A 8 2.19 -1.54 17.83
C SER A 8 1.04 -2.53 17.84
N LEU A 9 0.95 -3.38 18.87
CA LEU A 9 -0.11 -4.37 18.97
C LEU A 9 -1.50 -3.71 19.11
N VAL A 10 -1.61 -2.66 19.94
CA VAL A 10 -2.88 -1.96 20.12
C VAL A 10 -3.30 -1.24 18.85
N LEU A 11 -2.43 -0.44 18.24
CA LEU A 11 -2.79 0.40 17.10
C LEU A 11 -2.98 -0.43 15.82
N ILE A 12 -2.04 -1.33 15.51
CA ILE A 12 -2.19 -2.20 14.32
C ILE A 12 -3.32 -3.20 14.54
N GLY A 13 -3.45 -3.74 15.76
CA GLY A 13 -4.50 -4.68 16.09
C GLY A 13 -5.90 -4.07 15.95
N SER A 14 -6.10 -2.86 16.49
CA SER A 14 -7.40 -2.19 16.33
C SER A 14 -7.61 -1.59 14.94
N PHE A 15 -6.56 -1.17 14.22
CA PHE A 15 -6.68 -0.84 12.80
C PHE A 15 -7.16 -2.05 11.99
N PHE A 16 -6.56 -3.22 12.20
CA PHE A 16 -6.95 -4.45 11.54
C PHE A 16 -8.42 -4.79 11.82
N ILE A 17 -8.88 -4.65 13.08
CA ILE A 17 -10.29 -4.85 13.43
C ILE A 17 -11.18 -3.83 12.70
N VAL A 18 -10.84 -2.54 12.73
CA VAL A 18 -11.61 -1.49 12.05
C VAL A 18 -11.71 -1.77 10.54
N SER A 19 -10.59 -2.12 9.91
CA SER A 19 -10.54 -2.46 8.48
C SER A 19 -11.28 -3.77 8.16
N PHE A 20 -11.20 -4.77 9.03
CA PHE A 20 -11.97 -6.02 8.87
C PHE A 20 -13.48 -5.75 8.99
N VAL A 21 -13.88 -4.96 9.98
CA VAL A 21 -15.27 -4.55 10.21
C VAL A 21 -15.79 -3.75 9.00
N ALA A 22 -15.00 -2.84 8.43
CA ALA A 22 -15.36 -2.11 7.21
C ALA A 22 -15.66 -3.07 6.04
N ASN A 23 -14.76 -4.02 5.79
CA ASN A 23 -14.86 -4.94 4.65
C ASN A 23 -15.98 -5.99 4.77
N PHE A 24 -16.28 -6.46 5.99
CA PHE A 24 -17.23 -7.58 6.19
C PHE A 24 -18.55 -7.16 6.84
N GLY A 25 -18.64 -5.96 7.41
CA GLY A 25 -19.80 -5.51 8.17
C GLY A 25 -20.91 -4.86 7.34
N GLY A 26 -20.74 -4.73 6.03
CA GLY A 26 -21.71 -4.06 5.16
C GLY A 26 -21.92 -2.59 5.51
N PHE A 27 -20.88 -1.94 6.05
CA PHE A 27 -20.95 -0.52 6.40
C PHE A 27 -20.96 0.33 5.14
N SER A 28 -21.70 1.44 5.18
CA SER A 28 -21.70 2.41 4.09
C SER A 28 -20.31 3.01 3.90
N GLU A 29 -20.07 3.49 2.69
CA GLU A 29 -18.83 4.13 2.25
C GLU A 29 -18.36 5.32 3.12
N TRP A 30 -19.28 5.96 3.86
CA TRP A 30 -18.95 6.98 4.85
C TRP A 30 -18.09 6.47 6.01
N PHE A 31 -18.07 5.16 6.26
CA PHE A 31 -17.26 4.55 7.31
C PHE A 31 -15.76 4.74 7.05
N GLU A 32 -15.33 4.60 5.80
CA GLU A 32 -13.93 4.82 5.41
C GLU A 32 -13.49 6.25 5.73
N LEU A 33 -14.31 7.24 5.34
CA LEU A 33 -13.99 8.65 5.57
C LEU A 33 -14.14 9.08 7.04
N ALA A 34 -15.20 8.66 7.72
CA ALA A 34 -15.53 9.15 9.06
C ALA A 34 -14.86 8.37 10.19
N VAL A 35 -14.49 7.12 9.94
CA VAL A 35 -13.91 6.23 10.95
C VAL A 35 -12.49 5.81 10.55
N GLN A 36 -12.30 5.21 9.38
CA GLN A 36 -11.02 4.61 9.02
C GLN A 36 -9.92 5.67 8.81
N ALA A 37 -10.19 6.75 8.05
CA ALA A 37 -9.22 7.81 7.81
C ALA A 37 -8.77 8.56 9.09
N PRO A 38 -9.69 9.02 9.97
CA PRO A 38 -9.32 9.57 11.26
C PRO A 38 -8.55 8.57 12.13
N TYR A 39 -8.96 7.30 12.12
CA TYR A 39 -8.26 6.26 12.86
C TYR A 39 -6.81 6.08 12.35
N MET A 40 -6.59 6.08 11.03
CA MET A 40 -5.23 6.05 10.45
C MET A 40 -4.39 7.25 10.91
N ALA A 41 -4.96 8.46 10.95
CA ALA A 41 -4.28 9.64 11.48
C ALA A 41 -3.89 9.46 12.95
N PHE A 42 -4.81 8.94 13.78
CA PHE A 42 -4.55 8.65 15.20
C PHE A 42 -3.47 7.58 15.39
N MET A 43 -3.47 6.54 14.56
CA MET A 43 -2.44 5.51 14.58
C MET A 43 -1.06 6.10 14.30
N PHE A 44 -0.90 6.89 13.21
CA PHE A 44 0.37 7.50 12.88
C PHE A 44 0.85 8.49 13.95
N TYR A 45 -0.06 9.33 14.47
CA TYR A 45 0.23 10.23 15.58
C TYR A 45 0.63 9.47 16.86
N GLY A 46 -0.04 8.35 17.15
CA GLY A 46 0.26 7.47 18.27
C GLY A 46 1.68 6.90 18.18
N PHE A 47 2.06 6.34 17.02
CA PHE A 47 3.43 5.87 16.77
C PHE A 47 4.44 6.99 16.90
N TYR A 48 4.20 8.15 16.28
CA TYR A 48 5.07 9.31 16.41
C TYR A 48 5.30 9.72 17.87
N ARG A 49 4.23 9.81 18.67
CA ARG A 49 4.30 10.17 20.10
C ARG A 49 5.09 9.15 20.91
N VAL A 50 4.95 7.86 20.61
CA VAL A 50 5.65 6.80 21.33
C VAL A 50 7.14 6.81 20.98
N LEU A 51 7.48 6.96 19.69
CA LEU A 51 8.87 6.97 19.23
C LEU A 51 9.61 8.26 19.62
N SER A 52 8.93 9.41 19.61
CA SER A 52 9.53 10.71 19.94
C SER A 52 9.68 10.99 21.44
N LYS A 53 9.10 10.15 22.30
CA LYS A 53 9.13 10.37 23.76
C LYS A 53 10.56 10.21 24.30
N GLY A 54 11.07 11.27 24.95
CA GLY A 54 12.40 11.27 25.56
C GLY A 54 13.54 11.65 24.61
N VAL A 55 13.21 12.08 23.38
CA VAL A 55 14.18 12.56 22.40
C VAL A 55 14.42 14.06 22.59
N CYS A 56 15.69 14.49 22.63
CA CYS A 56 16.04 15.92 22.68
C CYS A 56 15.50 16.64 21.43
N ARG A 57 14.82 17.78 21.63
CA ARG A 57 14.04 18.46 20.58
C ARG A 57 14.86 19.36 19.66
N GLU A 58 16.16 19.52 19.91
CA GLU A 58 16.97 20.54 19.25
C GLU A 58 17.88 19.91 18.17
N GLY A 59 17.89 20.52 16.99
CA GLY A 59 18.83 20.21 15.91
C GLY A 59 18.20 20.01 14.53
N TRP A 60 19.03 20.15 13.48
CA TRP A 60 18.61 20.04 12.08
C TRP A 60 18.04 18.64 11.75
N LYS A 61 18.64 17.56 12.30
CA LYS A 61 18.18 16.19 12.08
C LYS A 61 16.74 16.00 12.54
N ARG A 62 16.38 16.59 13.68
CA ARG A 62 15.03 16.50 14.22
C ARG A 62 14.04 17.25 13.33
N THR A 63 14.39 18.48 12.94
CA THR A 63 13.58 19.30 12.04
C THR A 63 13.34 18.58 10.71
N SER A 64 14.39 18.00 10.10
CA SER A 64 14.26 17.23 8.87
C SER A 64 13.36 16.00 9.03
N LEU A 65 13.41 15.31 10.18
CA LEU A 65 12.52 14.18 10.45
C LEU A 65 11.06 14.62 10.63
N ASP A 66 10.81 15.70 11.37
CA ASP A 66 9.46 16.22 11.56
C ASP A 66 8.87 16.69 10.21
N VAL A 67 9.67 17.34 9.35
CA VAL A 67 9.27 17.70 7.98
C VAL A 67 9.00 16.47 7.13
N LEU A 68 9.87 15.45 7.15
CA LEU A 68 9.65 14.20 6.43
C LEU A 68 8.33 13.56 6.85
N LEU A 69 8.10 13.38 8.15
CA LEU A 69 6.89 12.76 8.68
C LEU A 69 5.63 13.56 8.31
N LEU A 70 5.69 14.89 8.38
CA LEU A 70 4.57 15.75 8.01
C LEU A 70 4.26 15.64 6.52
N LEU A 71 5.27 15.75 5.66
CA LEU A 71 5.11 15.60 4.21
C LEU A 71 4.58 14.21 3.84
N SER A 72 5.10 13.17 4.48
CA SER A 72 4.62 11.80 4.30
C SER A 72 3.15 11.63 4.70
N LEU A 73 2.72 12.24 5.81
CA LEU A 73 1.32 12.23 6.23
C LEU A 73 0.43 12.98 5.23
N MET A 74 0.88 14.14 4.74
CA MET A 74 0.16 14.91 3.73
C MET A 74 0.01 14.12 2.44
N LEU A 75 1.08 13.53 1.91
CA LEU A 75 1.04 12.70 0.71
C LEU A 75 0.09 11.51 0.89
N PHE A 76 0.14 10.84 2.05
CA PHE A 76 -0.74 9.72 2.36
C PHE A 76 -2.22 10.12 2.27
N PHE A 77 -2.63 11.19 2.96
CA PHE A 77 -4.04 11.61 2.98
C PHE A 77 -4.51 12.23 1.67
N VAL A 78 -3.65 12.97 0.97
CA VAL A 78 -3.97 13.48 -0.37
C VAL A 78 -4.18 12.30 -1.33
N GLY A 79 -3.27 11.33 -1.34
CA GLY A 79 -3.39 10.12 -2.14
C GLY A 79 -4.67 9.34 -1.81
N TYR A 80 -4.95 9.16 -0.52
CA TYR A 80 -6.13 8.43 -0.06
C TYR A 80 -7.42 9.13 -0.49
N GLY A 81 -7.47 10.47 -0.39
CA GLY A 81 -8.61 11.26 -0.85
C GLY A 81 -8.82 11.19 -2.36
N LEU A 82 -7.74 11.19 -3.16
CA LEU A 82 -7.81 11.02 -4.61
C LEU A 82 -8.31 9.64 -5.01
N HIS A 83 -7.74 8.59 -4.42
CA HIS A 83 -8.16 7.21 -4.62
C HIS A 83 -9.64 7.02 -4.25
N PHE A 84 -10.04 7.46 -3.05
CA PHE A 84 -11.43 7.38 -2.61
C PHE A 84 -12.39 8.09 -3.56
N ALA A 85 -12.07 9.34 -3.95
CA ALA A 85 -12.93 10.11 -4.85
C ALA A 85 -13.04 9.47 -6.24
N ALA A 86 -11.93 8.96 -6.78
CA ALA A 86 -11.90 8.32 -8.08
C ALA A 86 -12.66 6.99 -8.08
N ASN A 87 -12.46 6.15 -7.06
CA ASN A 87 -13.21 4.91 -6.88
C ASN A 87 -14.74 5.18 -6.78
N LYS A 88 -15.17 6.27 -6.14
CA LYS A 88 -16.59 6.66 -6.11
C LYS A 88 -17.15 7.01 -7.48
N VAL A 89 -16.37 7.72 -8.28
CA VAL A 89 -16.74 8.02 -9.67
C VAL A 89 -16.84 6.72 -10.47
N GLU A 90 -15.89 5.79 -10.29
CA GLU A 90 -15.89 4.49 -10.97
C GLU A 90 -17.10 3.62 -10.59
N VAL A 91 -17.42 3.50 -9.29
CA VAL A 91 -18.63 2.79 -8.83
C VAL A 91 -19.89 3.42 -9.42
N THR A 92 -20.00 4.75 -9.38
CA THR A 92 -21.16 5.46 -9.96
C THR A 92 -21.27 5.23 -11.47
N MET A 93 -20.13 5.15 -12.18
CA MET A 93 -20.10 4.80 -13.60
C MET A 93 -20.52 3.35 -13.84
N ALA A 94 -20.08 2.42 -12.99
CA ALA A 94 -20.41 1.01 -13.07
C ALA A 94 -21.87 0.71 -12.75
N GLU A 95 -22.53 1.53 -11.92
CA GLU A 95 -23.96 1.40 -11.61
C GLU A 95 -24.87 2.08 -12.65
N ASN A 96 -24.30 2.92 -13.52
CA ASN A 96 -25.06 3.62 -14.56
C ASN A 96 -25.15 2.76 -15.83
N GLU A 97 -26.34 2.22 -16.12
CA GLU A 97 -26.60 1.36 -17.28
C GLU A 97 -26.20 2.00 -18.62
N ILE A 98 -26.34 3.32 -18.76
CA ILE A 98 -25.95 4.05 -19.97
C ILE A 98 -24.43 4.03 -20.13
N MET A 99 -23.69 4.22 -19.04
CA MET A 99 -22.22 4.20 -19.05
C MET A 99 -21.67 2.78 -19.28
N LEU A 100 -22.27 1.76 -18.67
CA LEU A 100 -22.00 0.35 -18.95
C LEU A 100 -22.23 -0.01 -20.42
N PHE A 101 -23.36 0.44 -20.97
CA PHE A 101 -23.70 0.24 -22.37
C PHE A 101 -22.70 0.95 -23.31
N MET A 102 -22.25 2.15 -22.98
CA MET A 102 -21.22 2.86 -23.75
C MET A 102 -19.85 2.17 -23.65
N ALA A 103 -19.43 1.72 -22.46
CA ALA A 103 -18.15 1.05 -22.24
C ALA A 103 -18.04 -0.31 -22.98
N SER A 104 -19.17 -0.99 -23.20
CA SER A 104 -19.22 -2.29 -23.91
C SER A 104 -19.23 -2.16 -25.45
N ARG A 105 -19.37 -0.96 -26.00
CA ARG A 105 -19.25 -0.73 -27.45
C ARG A 105 -17.79 -0.51 -27.84
N VAL A 106 -17.38 -1.09 -28.97
CA VAL A 106 -16.07 -0.83 -29.59
C VAL A 106 -15.89 0.68 -29.76
N ALA A 107 -14.67 1.19 -29.54
CA ALA A 107 -14.29 2.61 -29.53
C ALA A 107 -14.45 3.35 -30.90
N THR A 108 -15.61 3.22 -31.54
CA THR A 108 -15.93 3.77 -32.85
C THR A 108 -17.04 4.81 -32.81
N SER A 109 -17.83 4.89 -31.74
CA SER A 109 -18.81 5.98 -31.55
C SER A 109 -18.18 7.18 -30.82
N PRO A 110 -18.37 8.42 -31.32
CA PRO A 110 -17.84 9.64 -30.71
C PRO A 110 -18.18 9.80 -29.22
N GLU A 111 -19.37 9.38 -28.79
CA GLU A 111 -19.84 9.46 -27.41
C GLU A 111 -18.99 8.59 -26.47
N VAL A 112 -18.61 7.40 -26.93
CA VAL A 112 -17.73 6.47 -26.18
C VAL A 112 -16.32 7.04 -26.08
N LEU A 113 -15.81 7.67 -27.14
CA LEU A 113 -14.50 8.33 -27.11
C LEU A 113 -14.47 9.51 -26.13
N VAL A 114 -15.53 10.32 -26.09
CA VAL A 114 -15.67 11.43 -25.13
C VAL A 114 -15.76 10.89 -23.70
N TYR A 115 -16.57 9.87 -23.46
CA TYR A 115 -16.66 9.21 -22.15
C TYR A 115 -15.30 8.68 -21.67
N LEU A 116 -14.59 7.95 -22.54
CA LEU A 116 -13.29 7.38 -22.21
C LEU A 116 -12.26 8.47 -21.91
N SER A 117 -12.18 9.51 -22.73
CA SER A 117 -11.17 10.57 -22.59
C SER A 117 -11.47 11.59 -21.48
N ALA A 118 -12.74 11.93 -21.26
CA ALA A 118 -13.12 12.99 -20.31
C ALA A 118 -13.43 12.48 -18.90
N ILE A 119 -13.83 11.21 -18.76
CA ILE A 119 -14.28 10.66 -17.47
C ILE A 119 -13.41 9.46 -17.06
N TYR A 120 -13.37 8.40 -17.87
CA TYR A 120 -12.70 7.16 -17.47
C TYR A 120 -11.18 7.33 -17.30
N VAL A 121 -10.48 7.86 -18.31
CA VAL A 121 -9.02 8.02 -18.26
C VAL A 121 -8.57 8.91 -17.10
N PRO A 122 -9.17 10.10 -16.85
CA PRO A 122 -8.85 10.89 -15.67
C PRO A 122 -9.14 10.17 -14.35
N THR A 123 -10.27 9.46 -14.25
CA THR A 123 -10.63 8.71 -13.03
C THR A 123 -9.63 7.59 -12.76
N TYR A 124 -9.33 6.77 -13.76
CA TYR A 124 -8.32 5.72 -13.68
C TYR A 124 -6.94 6.28 -13.33
N TYR A 125 -6.54 7.40 -13.95
CA TYR A 125 -5.26 8.03 -13.64
C TYR A 125 -5.20 8.52 -12.19
N LEU A 126 -6.26 9.17 -11.71
CA LEU A 126 -6.33 9.67 -10.33
C LEU A 126 -6.36 8.54 -9.30
N ASP A 127 -6.99 7.42 -9.62
CA ASP A 127 -7.04 6.25 -8.74
C ASP A 127 -5.72 5.46 -8.78
N GLU A 128 -5.49 4.77 -9.89
CA GLU A 128 -4.52 3.67 -10.02
C GLU A 128 -3.09 4.21 -10.16
N ILE A 129 -2.94 5.37 -10.82
CA ILE A 129 -1.62 5.95 -11.07
C ILE A 129 -1.25 6.92 -9.95
N LEU A 130 -2.00 8.01 -9.76
CA LEU A 130 -1.59 9.07 -8.85
C LEU A 130 -1.98 8.80 -7.39
N GLY A 131 -3.23 8.39 -7.13
CA GLY A 131 -3.77 8.18 -5.79
C GLY A 131 -2.97 7.14 -5.03
N HIS A 132 -2.88 5.93 -5.58
CA HIS A 132 -2.08 4.86 -5.02
C HIS A 132 -0.59 5.24 -4.85
N GLN A 133 0.04 5.92 -5.83
CA GLN A 133 1.42 6.41 -5.69
C GLN A 133 1.62 7.27 -4.46
N LEU A 134 0.72 8.22 -4.24
CA LEU A 134 0.80 9.16 -3.14
C LEU A 134 0.53 8.47 -1.79
N VAL A 135 -0.45 7.55 -1.74
CA VAL A 135 -0.71 6.72 -0.56
C VAL A 135 0.55 5.94 -0.18
N TYR A 136 1.12 5.17 -1.10
CA TYR A 136 2.30 4.37 -0.82
C TYR A 136 3.50 5.22 -0.48
N THR A 137 3.80 6.26 -1.26
CA THR A 137 4.93 7.16 -0.98
C THR A 137 4.83 7.77 0.41
N GLY A 138 3.64 8.24 0.78
CA GLY A 138 3.37 8.75 2.13
C GLY A 138 3.55 7.68 3.20
N PHE A 139 2.96 6.51 3.02
CA PHE A 139 3.09 5.39 3.95
C PHE A 139 4.53 4.94 4.17
N PHE A 140 5.31 4.78 3.09
CA PHE A 140 6.73 4.41 3.17
C PHE A 140 7.58 5.51 3.79
N GLY A 141 7.31 6.78 3.49
CA GLY A 141 7.97 7.91 4.14
C GLY A 141 7.75 7.94 5.65
N LEU A 142 6.54 7.58 6.12
CA LEU A 142 6.25 7.41 7.55
C LEU A 142 7.06 6.26 8.17
N MET A 143 7.18 5.12 7.49
CA MET A 143 7.98 3.99 7.97
C MET A 143 9.47 4.33 8.06
N VAL A 144 10.04 4.94 7.00
CA VAL A 144 11.43 5.40 6.97
C VAL A 144 11.67 6.45 8.07
N GLY A 145 10.77 7.42 8.21
CA GLY A 145 10.85 8.42 9.28
C GLY A 145 10.86 7.79 10.67
N GLY A 146 10.00 6.79 10.92
CA GLY A 146 9.98 6.04 12.18
C GLY A 146 11.27 5.25 12.45
N ILE A 147 11.83 4.60 11.43
CA ILE A 147 13.12 3.89 11.51
C ILE A 147 14.23 4.85 11.89
N LEU A 148 14.35 5.97 11.17
CA LEU A 148 15.38 6.97 11.43
C LEU A 148 15.22 7.59 12.82
N LEU A 149 13.99 7.81 13.27
CA LEU A 149 13.70 8.36 14.59
C LEU A 149 14.14 7.40 15.70
N GLU A 150 13.86 6.09 15.58
CA GLU A 150 14.36 5.12 16.55
C GLU A 150 15.88 4.94 16.46
N ALA A 151 16.45 4.90 15.25
CA ALA A 151 17.88 4.68 15.02
C ALA A 151 18.76 5.83 15.53
N TRP A 152 18.34 7.09 15.35
CA TRP A 152 19.14 8.25 15.72
C TRP A 152 18.97 8.69 17.18
N HIS A 153 17.82 8.36 17.80
CA HIS A 153 17.45 9.03 19.05
C HIS A 153 17.04 8.12 20.21
N ARG A 154 16.82 6.82 19.98
CA ARG A 154 16.63 5.88 21.09
C ARG A 154 17.92 5.14 21.38
N GLU A 155 18.01 4.59 22.58
CA GLU A 155 19.04 3.62 22.95
C GLU A 155 18.53 2.19 22.73
N GLU A 156 19.43 1.22 22.82
CA GLU A 156 19.03 -0.18 22.80
C GLU A 156 18.27 -0.53 24.08
N GLU A 157 17.13 -1.22 23.94
CA GLU A 157 16.33 -1.65 25.07
C GLU A 157 16.34 -3.18 25.14
N LYS A 158 16.54 -3.75 26.34
CA LYS A 158 16.35 -5.20 26.54
C LYS A 158 14.85 -5.49 26.45
N LEU A 159 14.48 -6.36 25.50
CA LEU A 159 13.09 -6.77 25.29
C LEU A 159 12.78 -8.08 26.02
N ALA A 160 11.59 -8.17 26.60
CA ALA A 160 11.07 -9.41 27.18
C ALA A 160 10.47 -10.30 26.07
N VAL A 161 10.27 -11.59 26.36
CA VAL A 161 9.63 -12.54 25.43
C VAL A 161 8.26 -12.04 24.96
N THR A 162 7.47 -11.44 25.85
CA THR A 162 6.17 -10.85 25.52
C THR A 162 6.28 -9.70 24.51
N ASP A 163 7.40 -8.95 24.53
CA ASP A 163 7.62 -7.85 23.60
C ASP A 163 7.92 -8.38 22.19
N TYR A 164 8.75 -9.43 22.10
CA TYR A 164 9.03 -10.12 20.84
C TYR A 164 7.76 -10.72 20.24
N ALA A 165 6.93 -11.38 21.06
CA ALA A 165 5.65 -11.93 20.62
C ALA A 165 4.71 -10.83 20.09
N ALA A 166 4.57 -9.72 20.82
CA ALA A 166 3.74 -8.59 20.40
C ALA A 166 4.23 -7.96 19.08
N ILE A 167 5.55 -7.82 18.91
CA ILE A 167 6.15 -7.32 17.67
C ILE A 167 5.88 -8.28 16.52
N ALA A 168 6.12 -9.59 16.70
CA ALA A 168 5.89 -10.59 15.64
C ALA A 168 4.43 -10.64 15.20
N ILE A 169 3.48 -10.64 16.15
CA ILE A 169 2.04 -10.59 15.84
C ILE A 169 1.70 -9.30 15.09
N SER A 170 2.21 -8.17 15.56
CA SER A 170 2.00 -6.87 14.88
C SER A 170 2.54 -6.89 13.46
N SER A 171 3.74 -7.46 13.22
CA SER A 171 4.33 -7.62 11.90
C SER A 171 3.46 -8.45 10.98
N VAL A 172 2.94 -9.59 11.45
CA VAL A 172 2.03 -10.45 10.66
C VAL A 172 0.80 -9.68 10.22
N MET A 173 0.11 -9.02 11.17
CA MET A 173 -1.10 -8.26 10.88
C MET A 173 -0.83 -7.12 9.89
N PHE A 174 0.29 -6.41 10.08
CA PHE A 174 0.67 -5.31 9.22
C PHE A 174 1.09 -5.78 7.82
N THR A 175 1.79 -6.91 7.71
CA THR A 175 2.10 -7.54 6.41
C THR A 175 0.85 -7.92 5.65
N LEU A 176 -0.17 -8.49 6.31
CA LEU A 176 -1.43 -8.83 5.64
C LEU A 176 -2.08 -7.58 5.05
N ILE A 177 -2.16 -6.50 5.82
CA ILE A 177 -2.69 -5.20 5.37
C ILE A 177 -1.90 -4.67 4.17
N ILE A 178 -0.57 -4.60 4.27
CA ILE A 178 0.28 -4.06 3.21
C ILE A 178 0.19 -4.92 1.95
N THR A 179 0.18 -6.24 2.09
CA THR A 179 0.10 -7.16 0.95
C THR A 179 -1.23 -7.00 0.23
N LEU A 180 -2.35 -6.95 0.97
CA LEU A 180 -3.68 -6.71 0.40
C LEU A 180 -3.72 -5.40 -0.38
N ALA A 181 -3.29 -4.31 0.25
CA ALA A 181 -3.24 -3.00 -0.40
C ALA A 181 -2.36 -3.05 -1.66
N THR A 182 -1.17 -3.64 -1.56
CA THR A 182 -0.21 -3.71 -2.67
C THR A 182 -0.75 -4.49 -3.87
N VAL A 183 -1.55 -5.53 -3.63
CA VAL A 183 -2.22 -6.31 -4.68
C VAL A 183 -3.34 -5.48 -5.32
N GLU A 184 -4.17 -4.82 -4.51
CA GLU A 184 -5.27 -3.95 -4.97
C GLU A 184 -4.74 -2.81 -5.85
N GLY A 185 -3.77 -2.05 -5.35
CA GLY A 185 -3.21 -0.91 -6.06
C GLY A 185 -2.24 -1.26 -7.18
N GLN A 186 -2.02 -2.54 -7.49
CA GLN A 186 -1.07 -2.96 -8.53
C GLN A 186 0.38 -2.49 -8.26
N TYR A 187 0.73 -2.28 -6.99
CA TYR A 187 1.99 -1.68 -6.55
C TYR A 187 3.08 -2.71 -6.22
N ALA A 188 2.93 -3.98 -6.58
CA ALA A 188 3.82 -5.08 -6.16
C ALA A 188 5.31 -4.80 -6.42
N ILE A 189 5.68 -4.35 -7.62
CA ILE A 189 7.08 -4.05 -7.97
C ILE A 189 7.61 -2.86 -7.15
N TYR A 190 6.82 -1.80 -7.04
CA TYR A 190 7.17 -0.64 -6.24
C TYR A 190 7.30 -0.98 -4.75
N ALA A 191 6.41 -1.81 -4.21
CA ALA A 191 6.50 -2.31 -2.85
C ALA A 191 7.79 -3.12 -2.61
N LEU A 192 8.25 -3.91 -3.59
CA LEU A 192 9.54 -4.59 -3.52
C LEU A 192 10.71 -3.61 -3.56
N ILE A 193 10.68 -2.62 -4.46
CA ILE A 193 11.71 -1.55 -4.52
C ILE A 193 11.77 -0.79 -3.19
N LEU A 194 10.62 -0.42 -2.65
CA LEU A 194 10.52 0.33 -1.40
C LEU A 194 10.94 -0.52 -0.19
N THR A 195 10.63 -1.82 -0.21
CA THR A 195 11.17 -2.79 0.76
C THR A 195 12.69 -2.87 0.69
N ALA A 196 13.28 -2.87 -0.51
CA ALA A 196 14.73 -2.85 -0.71
C ALA A 196 15.37 -1.53 -0.22
N ILE A 197 14.71 -0.40 -0.44
CA ILE A 197 15.13 0.90 0.10
C ILE A 197 15.10 0.87 1.63
N MET A 198 14.03 0.37 2.24
CA MET A 198 13.95 0.22 3.70
C MET A 198 15.07 -0.68 4.24
N ALA A 199 15.32 -1.82 3.60
CA ALA A 199 16.42 -2.71 3.95
C ALA A 199 17.78 -2.02 3.82
N SER A 200 17.97 -1.19 2.80
CA SER A 200 19.19 -0.40 2.58
C SER A 200 19.37 0.68 3.65
N VAL A 201 18.30 1.38 4.05
CA VAL A 201 18.32 2.34 5.16
C VAL A 201 18.70 1.64 6.46
N LEU A 202 18.12 0.47 6.73
CA LEU A 202 18.49 -0.36 7.87
C LEU A 202 19.96 -0.77 7.81
N ALA A 203 20.45 -1.27 6.67
CA ALA A 203 21.84 -1.71 6.52
C ALA A 203 22.85 -0.55 6.69
N THR A 204 22.54 0.65 6.20
CA THR A 204 23.49 1.78 6.16
C THR A 204 23.45 2.68 7.39
N ARG A 205 22.30 2.78 8.06
CA ARG A 205 22.11 3.72 9.19
C ARG A 205 22.07 3.05 10.55
N PHE A 206 21.98 1.73 10.59
CA PHE A 206 21.88 1.01 11.85
C PHE A 206 23.25 0.68 12.44
N LYS A 207 23.45 1.08 13.70
CA LYS A 207 24.58 0.67 14.54
C LYS A 207 24.00 0.06 15.81
N GLY A 208 24.29 -1.21 16.08
CA GLY A 208 23.83 -1.93 17.27
C GLY A 208 23.12 -3.25 16.96
N SER A 209 22.32 -3.71 17.92
CA SER A 209 21.52 -4.94 17.82
C SER A 209 20.07 -4.64 17.40
N ILE A 210 19.67 -5.11 16.21
CA ILE A 210 18.31 -4.95 15.67
C ILE A 210 17.27 -5.55 16.63
N ALA A 211 17.61 -6.67 17.27
CA ALA A 211 16.75 -7.37 18.20
C ALA A 211 16.42 -6.56 19.48
N ARG A 212 17.11 -5.42 19.73
CA ARG A 212 16.88 -4.53 20.87
C ARG A 212 16.19 -3.21 20.49
N ARG A 213 15.67 -3.14 19.26
CA ARG A 213 15.08 -1.94 18.67
C ARG A 213 13.68 -2.27 18.15
N PRO A 214 12.64 -2.08 18.98
CA PRO A 214 11.35 -2.71 18.74
C PRO A 214 10.65 -2.23 17.47
N PHE A 215 10.75 -0.96 17.08
CA PHE A 215 10.12 -0.46 15.85
C PHE A 215 10.91 -0.90 14.62
N ILE A 216 12.23 -0.85 14.68
CA ILE A 216 13.11 -1.33 13.62
C ILE A 216 12.91 -2.83 13.39
N LEU A 217 12.81 -3.63 14.45
CA LEU A 217 12.51 -5.06 14.37
C LEU A 217 11.12 -5.30 13.75
N LEU A 218 10.10 -4.55 14.17
CA LEU A 218 8.76 -4.61 13.60
C LEU A 218 8.78 -4.36 12.09
N MET A 219 9.45 -3.29 11.65
CA MET A 219 9.56 -2.92 10.24
C MET A 219 10.35 -3.95 9.43
N LEU A 220 11.48 -4.44 9.96
CA LEU A 220 12.27 -5.47 9.30
C LEU A 220 11.46 -6.76 9.06
N LEU A 221 10.78 -7.26 10.10
CA LEU A 221 9.94 -8.45 9.98
C LEU A 221 8.80 -8.22 8.98
N THR A 222 8.14 -7.06 9.04
CA THR A 222 7.08 -6.69 8.10
C THR A 222 7.62 -6.69 6.66
N SER A 223 8.76 -6.04 6.42
CA SER A 223 9.42 -5.97 5.11
C SER A 223 9.76 -7.36 4.54
N ILE A 224 10.39 -8.23 5.34
CA ILE A 224 10.74 -9.59 4.91
C ILE A 224 9.47 -10.38 4.57
N MET A 225 8.47 -10.33 5.44
CA MET A 225 7.23 -11.08 5.24
C MET A 225 6.44 -10.55 4.04
N THR A 226 6.36 -9.23 3.84
CA THR A 226 5.71 -8.62 2.66
C THR A 226 6.41 -9.06 1.37
N ALA A 227 7.75 -9.01 1.33
CA ALA A 227 8.49 -9.51 0.16
C ALA A 227 8.22 -10.99 -0.09
N ALA A 228 8.24 -11.83 0.96
CA ALA A 228 7.92 -13.25 0.85
C ALA A 228 6.50 -13.48 0.34
N CYS A 229 5.50 -12.78 0.87
CA CYS A 229 4.10 -12.87 0.43
C CYS A 229 3.93 -12.45 -1.03
N ILE A 230 4.53 -11.33 -1.45
CA ILE A 230 4.48 -10.87 -2.86
C ILE A 230 5.13 -11.91 -3.79
N LEU A 231 6.29 -12.46 -3.41
CA LEU A 231 6.97 -13.49 -4.20
C LEU A 231 6.15 -14.80 -4.27
N LEU A 232 5.50 -15.19 -3.17
CA LEU A 232 4.61 -16.35 -3.12
C LEU A 232 3.39 -16.16 -4.02
N LEU A 233 2.75 -14.99 -3.95
CA LEU A 233 1.64 -14.63 -4.83
C LEU A 233 2.09 -14.66 -6.29
N ALA A 234 3.21 -14.02 -6.62
CA ALA A 234 3.77 -14.08 -7.97
C ALA A 234 4.00 -15.54 -8.40
N ALA A 235 4.64 -16.37 -7.58
CA ALA A 235 4.87 -17.78 -7.90
C ALA A 235 3.56 -18.55 -8.13
N MET A 236 2.50 -18.31 -7.34
CA MET A 236 1.18 -18.94 -7.53
C MET A 236 0.50 -18.50 -8.84
N PHE A 237 0.69 -17.26 -9.26
CA PHE A 237 0.13 -16.75 -10.53
C PHE A 237 0.96 -17.16 -11.75
N PHE A 238 2.25 -17.48 -11.57
CA PHE A 238 3.16 -17.95 -12.64
C PHE A 238 3.35 -19.47 -12.69
N ASP A 239 2.72 -20.24 -11.79
CA ASP A 239 2.83 -21.71 -11.78
C ASP A 239 2.05 -22.33 -12.96
N PRO A 240 2.72 -23.10 -13.86
CA PRO A 240 2.07 -23.86 -14.92
C PRO A 240 0.93 -24.77 -14.45
N ILE A 241 0.97 -25.23 -13.19
CA ILE A 241 -0.05 -26.08 -12.58
C ILE A 241 -1.35 -25.29 -12.30
N SER A 242 -1.23 -24.01 -11.90
CA SER A 242 -2.37 -23.11 -11.74
C SER A 242 -3.07 -22.86 -13.08
N VAL A 243 -2.29 -22.58 -14.13
CA VAL A 243 -2.79 -22.43 -15.51
C VAL A 243 -3.47 -23.72 -16.01
N ALA A 244 -2.91 -24.90 -15.70
CA ALA A 244 -3.47 -26.18 -16.07
C ALA A 244 -4.77 -26.53 -15.31
N LEU A 245 -4.84 -26.25 -14.00
CA LEU A 245 -6.05 -26.47 -13.17
C LEU A 245 -7.19 -25.51 -13.56
N HIS A 246 -6.87 -24.26 -13.90
CA HIS A 246 -7.86 -23.31 -14.44
C HIS A 246 -8.33 -23.71 -15.85
N GLY A 247 -7.43 -24.23 -16.69
CA GLY A 247 -7.79 -24.79 -18.00
C GLY A 247 -8.66 -26.06 -17.92
N LEU A 248 -8.44 -26.91 -16.91
CA LEU A 248 -9.19 -28.16 -16.71
C LEU A 248 -10.59 -27.96 -16.10
N THR A 249 -10.80 -26.88 -15.33
CA THR A 249 -12.08 -26.63 -14.65
C THR A 249 -13.10 -25.86 -15.50
N GLY A 250 -12.77 -25.55 -16.76
CA GLY A 250 -13.70 -24.93 -17.72
C GLY A 250 -14.19 -23.52 -17.34
N ARG A 251 -13.67 -22.96 -16.24
CA ARG A 251 -13.87 -21.56 -15.90
C ARG A 251 -12.95 -20.74 -16.78
N VAL A 252 -13.47 -20.31 -17.93
CA VAL A 252 -12.97 -19.10 -18.58
C VAL A 252 -12.94 -18.05 -17.47
N PRO A 253 -11.77 -17.50 -17.11
CA PRO A 253 -11.77 -16.39 -16.18
C PRO A 253 -12.65 -15.33 -16.83
N GLN A 254 -13.77 -14.97 -16.20
CA GLN A 254 -14.17 -13.57 -16.32
C GLN A 254 -12.90 -12.75 -16.04
N PRO A 255 -12.66 -11.66 -16.80
CA PRO A 255 -11.48 -10.82 -16.60
C PRO A 255 -11.57 -10.18 -15.21
N SER A 256 -11.25 -10.99 -14.22
CA SER A 256 -11.04 -10.68 -12.84
C SER A 256 -9.62 -10.14 -12.76
N GLU A 257 -9.37 -9.31 -11.76
CA GLU A 257 -8.09 -8.69 -11.45
C GLU A 257 -6.82 -9.54 -11.70
N PRO A 258 -6.81 -10.88 -11.56
CA PRO A 258 -5.64 -11.68 -11.92
C PRO A 258 -5.20 -11.54 -13.39
N SER A 259 -6.13 -11.35 -14.33
CA SER A 259 -5.82 -11.10 -15.74
C SER A 259 -5.28 -9.69 -16.00
N ARG A 260 -5.66 -8.70 -15.16
CA ARG A 260 -5.12 -7.34 -15.11
C ARG A 260 -3.68 -7.35 -14.57
N ILE A 261 -3.45 -8.04 -13.46
CA ILE A 261 -2.14 -8.27 -12.84
C ILE A 261 -1.19 -9.02 -13.78
N LEU A 262 -1.68 -10.04 -14.50
CA LEU A 262 -0.92 -10.78 -15.52
C LEU A 262 -0.56 -9.91 -16.71
N ARG A 263 -1.51 -9.08 -17.22
CA ARG A 263 -1.23 -8.12 -18.29
C ARG A 263 -0.20 -7.08 -17.87
N GLN A 264 -0.16 -6.67 -16.60
CA GLN A 264 0.82 -5.72 -16.08
C GLN A 264 2.22 -6.31 -15.91
N PHE A 265 2.31 -7.56 -15.46
CA PHE A 265 3.60 -8.27 -15.46
C PHE A 265 4.17 -8.43 -16.87
N ILE A 266 3.31 -8.67 -17.87
CA ILE A 266 3.69 -8.72 -19.30
C ILE A 266 4.03 -7.31 -19.83
N PHE A 267 3.31 -6.27 -19.40
CA PHE A 267 3.57 -4.87 -19.78
C PHE A 267 4.95 -4.39 -19.30
N PHE A 268 5.39 -4.82 -18.12
CA PHE A 268 6.70 -4.47 -17.55
C PHE A 268 7.85 -5.40 -17.99
N SER A 269 7.58 -6.60 -18.53
CA SER A 269 8.61 -7.50 -19.06
C SER A 269 9.13 -7.13 -20.46
N GLY A 270 8.77 -5.95 -20.99
CA GLY A 270 9.35 -5.40 -22.22
C GLY A 270 8.77 -5.96 -23.52
N ALA A 271 7.66 -6.69 -23.48
CA ALA A 271 6.90 -7.04 -24.67
C ALA A 271 5.80 -5.99 -24.88
N PHE A 272 6.12 -4.88 -25.53
CA PHE A 272 5.10 -3.94 -26.01
C PHE A 272 4.10 -4.72 -26.87
N SER A 273 2.82 -4.78 -26.44
CA SER A 273 1.74 -5.13 -27.37
C SER A 273 1.68 -4.04 -28.44
N ASP A 274 1.34 -4.41 -29.67
CA ASP A 274 1.34 -3.50 -30.81
C ASP A 274 0.41 -2.27 -30.60
N GLU A 275 -0.47 -2.31 -29.60
CA GLU A 275 -1.32 -1.19 -29.17
C GLU A 275 -0.53 -0.02 -28.55
N ALA A 276 0.56 -0.28 -27.82
CA ALA A 276 1.40 0.78 -27.25
C ALA A 276 2.30 1.45 -28.29
N LYS A 277 2.70 0.72 -29.35
CA LYS A 277 3.36 1.30 -30.52
C LYS A 277 2.42 2.26 -31.25
N VAL A 278 1.15 1.91 -31.40
CA VAL A 278 0.15 2.79 -32.02
C VAL A 278 0.02 4.12 -31.23
N ILE A 279 -0.05 4.07 -29.90
CA ILE A 279 -0.13 5.28 -29.07
C ILE A 279 1.15 6.13 -29.15
N LEU A 280 2.34 5.53 -29.17
CA LEU A 280 3.60 6.25 -29.36
C LEU A 280 3.77 6.84 -30.77
N THR A 281 3.21 6.21 -31.80
CA THR A 281 3.21 6.73 -33.18
C THR A 281 2.33 7.98 -33.33
N PHE A 282 1.38 8.21 -32.41
CA PHE A 282 0.61 9.45 -32.36
C PHE A 282 1.29 10.57 -31.56
N LEU A 283 2.38 10.28 -30.85
CA LEU A 283 3.09 11.22 -29.97
C LEU A 283 4.51 11.59 -30.45
N THR A 284 4.98 11.02 -31.56
CA THR A 284 6.21 11.40 -32.28
C THR A 284 5.88 11.78 -33.71
#